data_AF-A0A3P5ZI71-F1
#
_entry.id   AF-A0A3P5ZI71-F1
#
_cell.length_a   1.000
_cell.length_b   1.000
_cell.length_c   1.000
_cell.angle_alpha   90.00
_cell.angle_beta   90.00
_cell.angle_gamma   90.00
#
_symmetry.space_group_name_H-M   'P 1'
#
loop_
_entity.id
_entity.type
_entity.pdbx_description
1 polymer ?
#
loop_
_entity_poly.entity_id
_entity_poly.type
_entity_poly.pdbx_seq_one_letter_code
_entity_poly.pdbx_strand_id
1 'polypeptide(L)' 'MDKTNKVEGYKESFVNYKKLKGKEDKTGWVLTEYSLHEGVHDDLVLCYIRGKTEKKVEPK' A
#
# COMPACT_ATOMS: atom_id res chain seq x y z
N MET A 1 -1.35 -13.18 -34.10
CA MET A 1 -0.93 -13.05 -32.69
C MET A 1 -1.80 -11.99 -32.06
N ASP A 2 -2.95 -12.37 -31.53
CA ASP A 2 -3.78 -11.46 -30.75
C ASP A 2 -3.07 -11.18 -29.43
N LYS A 3 -2.36 -10.06 -29.38
CA LYS A 3 -2.01 -9.44 -28.10
C LYS A 3 -3.27 -8.77 -27.58
N THR A 4 -4.22 -9.56 -27.11
CA THR A 4 -5.30 -9.05 -26.28
C THR A 4 -4.62 -8.39 -25.08
N ASN A 5 -4.89 -7.10 -24.87
CA ASN A 5 -4.51 -6.36 -23.67
C ASN A 5 -5.29 -6.95 -22.48
N LYS A 6 -4.91 -8.16 -22.06
CA LYS A 6 -5.54 -8.85 -20.96
C LYS A 6 -5.05 -8.21 -19.67
N VAL A 7 -5.99 -7.74 -18.87
CA VAL A 7 -5.71 -7.24 -17.52
C VAL A 7 -5.43 -8.44 -16.63
N GLU A 8 -4.22 -8.51 -16.09
CA GLU A 8 -3.82 -9.60 -15.19
C GLU A 8 -4.12 -9.29 -13.71
N GLY A 9 -4.29 -8.01 -13.38
CA GLY A 9 -4.56 -7.57 -12.01
C GLY A 9 -4.64 -6.05 -11.86
N TYR A 10 -4.87 -5.63 -10.64
CA TYR A 10 -5.04 -4.23 -10.25
C TYR A 10 -3.97 -3.79 -9.26
N LYS A 11 -3.80 -2.47 -9.15
CA LYS A 11 -2.86 -1.86 -8.21
C LYS A 11 -3.52 -0.66 -7.54
N GLU A 12 -3.47 -0.64 -6.22
CA GLU A 12 -3.92 0.49 -5.40
C GLU A 12 -2.80 0.98 -4.48
N SER A 13 -2.89 2.22 -3.99
CA SER A 13 -1.87 2.81 -3.11
C SER A 13 -2.49 3.56 -1.94
N PHE A 14 -2.01 3.23 -0.75
CA PHE A 14 -2.51 3.73 0.52
C PHE A 14 -1.40 4.43 1.30
N VAL A 15 -1.81 5.39 2.12
CA VAL A 15 -0.93 6.10 3.06
C VAL A 15 -1.42 5.83 4.46
N ASN A 16 -0.50 5.48 5.36
CA ASN A 16 -0.85 5.25 6.76
C ASN A 16 -0.93 6.58 7.53
N TYR A 17 -1.98 6.75 8.33
CA TYR A 17 -2.20 7.90 9.21
C TYR A 17 -2.16 7.42 10.66
N LYS A 18 -1.45 8.14 11.53
CA LYS A 18 -1.42 7.87 12.97
C LYS A 18 -2.34 8.87 13.69
N LYS A 19 -3.11 8.39 14.66
CA LYS A 19 -3.94 9.27 15.49
C LYS A 19 -3.19 9.61 16.77
N LEU A 20 -2.82 10.88 16.92
CA LEU A 20 -2.15 11.39 18.12
C LEU A 20 -2.99 12.51 18.73
N LYS A 21 -3.40 12.33 20.00
CA LYS A 21 -4.20 13.30 20.76
C LYS A 21 -5.45 13.80 20.00
N GLY A 22 -6.14 12.89 19.32
CA GLY A 22 -7.36 13.19 18.57
C GLY A 22 -7.17 13.82 17.18
N LYS A 23 -5.93 14.14 16.77
CA LYS A 23 -5.61 14.61 15.42
C LYS A 23 -5.01 13.47 14.59
N GLU A 24 -5.39 13.41 13.33
CA GLU A 24 -4.77 12.51 12.35
C GLU A 24 -3.51 13.17 11.79
N ASP A 25 -2.39 12.44 11.83
CA ASP A 25 -1.11 12.87 11.32
C ASP A 25 -0.62 11.87 10.27
N LYS A 26 -0.24 12.39 9.10
CA LYS A 26 0.20 11.57 7.97
C LYS A 26 1.57 10.99 8.28
N THR A 27 1.72 9.66 8.20
CA THR A 27 3.02 9.02 8.41
C THR A 27 3.85 8.98 7.13
N GLY A 28 5.14 8.65 7.28
CA GLY A 28 6.01 8.37 6.14
C GLY A 28 5.82 6.98 5.53
N TRP A 29 4.83 6.19 5.97
CA TRP A 29 4.56 4.83 5.50
C TRP A 29 3.52 4.82 4.38
N VAL A 30 3.82 4.07 3.32
CA VAL A 30 3.01 3.86 2.13
C VAL A 30 2.87 2.37 1.88
N LEU A 31 1.67 1.94 1.52
CA LEU A 31 1.37 0.58 1.08
C LEU A 31 0.94 0.63 -0.38
N THR A 32 1.41 -0.30 -1.19
CA THR A 32 0.90 -0.55 -2.53
C THR A 32 0.33 -1.96 -2.57
N GLU A 33 -0.96 -2.07 -2.83
CA GLU A 33 -1.68 -3.35 -2.92
C GLU A 33 -1.75 -3.79 -4.38
N TYR A 34 -1.58 -5.08 -4.62
CA TYR A 34 -1.76 -5.72 -5.91
C TYR A 34 -2.75 -6.88 -5.75
N SER A 35 -3.78 -6.92 -6.60
CA SER A 35 -4.80 -7.96 -6.62
C SER A 35 -4.93 -8.56 -8.01
N LEU A 36 -5.38 -9.81 -8.11
CA LEU A 36 -5.62 -10.48 -9.38
C LEU A 36 -6.95 -10.04 -10.00
N HIS A 37 -7.05 -10.15 -11.33
CA HIS A 37 -8.30 -9.90 -12.03
C HIS A 37 -9.39 -10.91 -11.60
N GLU A 38 -10.64 -10.46 -11.46
CA GLU A 38 -11.78 -11.15 -10.81
C GLU A 38 -12.07 -12.59 -11.30
N GLY A 39 -11.50 -13.02 -12.43
CA GLY A 39 -11.60 -14.38 -12.96
C GLY A 39 -10.61 -15.39 -12.34
N VAL A 40 -9.71 -14.93 -11.47
CA VAL A 40 -8.80 -15.77 -10.69
C VAL A 40 -9.24 -15.68 -9.24
N HIS A 41 -9.95 -16.69 -8.75
CA HIS A 41 -10.42 -16.74 -7.36
C HIS A 41 -9.22 -16.97 -6.42
N ASP A 42 -8.68 -15.89 -5.88
CA ASP A 42 -7.72 -15.88 -4.79
C ASP A 42 -8.12 -14.78 -3.81
N ASP A 43 -8.31 -15.14 -2.53
CA ASP A 43 -8.72 -14.20 -1.47
C ASP A 43 -7.53 -13.38 -0.93
N LEU A 44 -6.35 -13.58 -1.50
CA LEU A 44 -5.10 -12.94 -1.10
C LEU A 44 -4.71 -11.78 -2.02
N VAL A 45 -4.11 -10.76 -1.42
CA VAL A 45 -3.48 -9.64 -2.12
C VAL A 45 -1.99 -9.57 -1.79
N LEU A 46 -1.19 -9.08 -2.72
CA LEU A 46 0.23 -8.82 -2.51
C LEU A 46 0.43 -7.35 -2.10
N CYS A 47 0.98 -7.13 -0.91
CA CYS A 47 1.24 -5.78 -0.39
C CYS A 47 2.73 -5.45 -0.40
N TYR A 48 3.10 -4.34 -1.02
CA TYR A 48 4.44 -3.75 -0.92
C TYR A 48 4.43 -2.55 0.03
N ILE A 49 5.04 -2.71 1.20
CA ILE A 49 5.11 -1.69 2.24
C ILE A 49 6.47 -0.99 2.18
N ARG A 50 6.44 0.34 2.19
CA ARG A 50 7.64 1.19 2.13
C ARG A 50 7.44 2.40 3.04
N GLY A 51 8.43 2.72 3.85
CA GLY A 51 8.38 3.87 4.72
C GLY A 51 9.75 4.37 5.14
N LYS A 52 9.81 5.64 5.52
CA LYS A 52 10.98 6.17 6.22
C LYS A 52 10.87 5.75 7.67
N THR A 53 11.85 5.00 8.18
CA THR A 53 12.08 4.92 9.62
C THR A 53 12.32 6.35 10.11
N GLU A 54 11.41 6.88 10.94
CA GLU A 54 11.62 8.16 11.61
C GLU A 54 12.98 8.08 12.32
N LYS A 55 13.89 9.02 12.05
CA LYS A 55 15.13 9.13 12.83
C LYS A 55 14.70 9.33 14.28
N LYS A 56 15.18 8.49 15.21
CA LYS A 56 15.02 8.72 16.64
C LYS A 56 15.48 10.16 16.92
N VAL A 57 14.55 11.03 17.29
CA VAL A 57 14.90 12.35 17.82
C VAL A 57 15.43 12.06 19.22
N GLU A 58 16.74 12.20 19.41
CA GLU A 58 17.32 12.12 20.76
C GLU A 58 16.70 13.24 21.62
N PRO A 59 16.25 12.94 22.86
CA PRO A 59 15.81 13.98 23.77
C PRO A 59 17.00 14.91 24.06
N LYS A 60 16.76 16.23 23.98
CA LYS A 60 17.67 17.25 24.52
C LYS A 60 17.53 17.36 26.03
#